data_AF-A0A242M724-F1
#
_entry.id   AF-A0A242M724-F1
#
_cell.length_a   1.000
_cell.length_b   1.000
_cell.length_c   1.000
_cell.angle_alpha   90.00
_cell.angle_beta   90.00
_cell.angle_gamma   90.00
#
_symmetry.space_group_name_H-M   'P 1'
#
loop_
_entity.id
_entity.type
_entity.pdbx_description
1 polymer ?
#
loop_
_entity_poly.entity_id
_entity_poly.type
_entity_poly.pdbx_seq_one_letter_code
_entity_poly.pdbx_strand_id
1 'polypeptide(L)'
;MCSAPTIIAAIFHKFGFIVMNSQSIFLLNTAAAVVLTTAMSACASQESAQGPNRVGLANPASKYCISLGGKRETRKDAAGNQSSVCHLPDGTTIDEWALYRRDHRQP
;
A
#
# COMPACT_ATOMS: atom_id res chain seq x y z
N MET A 1 29.28 0.60 22.72
CA MET A 1 30.27 0.14 21.70
C MET A 1 29.59 -0.97 20.91
N CYS A 2 29.05 -0.69 19.73
CA CYS A 2 28.51 -1.70 18.83
C CYS A 2 29.16 -1.48 17.47
N SER A 3 30.12 -2.33 17.14
CA SER A 3 30.79 -2.36 15.85
C SER A 3 29.81 -2.86 14.80
N ALA A 4 29.50 -2.03 13.80
CA ALA A 4 28.77 -2.46 12.61
C ALA A 4 29.78 -2.86 11.50
N PRO A 5 29.55 -3.98 10.78
CA PRO A 5 30.53 -4.55 9.88
C PRO A 5 30.54 -3.88 8.50
N THR A 6 31.69 -4.01 7.84
CA THR A 6 32.17 -3.44 6.55
C THR A 6 31.31 -3.73 5.30
N ILE A 7 30.10 -4.28 5.44
CA ILE A 7 29.26 -4.76 4.31
C ILE A 7 28.60 -3.60 3.55
N ILE A 8 28.39 -2.45 4.20
CA ILE A 8 27.76 -1.27 3.59
C ILE A 8 28.57 -0.73 2.40
N ALA A 9 29.91 -0.85 2.41
CA ALA A 9 30.77 -0.31 1.37
C ALA A 9 30.63 -1.00 -0.01
N ALA A 10 30.27 -2.28 -0.05
CA ALA A 10 30.18 -3.04 -1.30
C ALA A 10 28.89 -2.76 -2.10
N ILE A 11 27.84 -2.28 -1.44
CA ILE A 11 26.54 -1.99 -2.08
C ILE A 11 26.60 -0.67 -2.84
N PHE A 12 27.34 0.32 -2.31
CA PHE A 12 27.46 1.65 -2.92
C PHE A 12 28.13 1.64 -4.30
N HIS A 13 29.06 0.72 -4.59
CA HIS A 13 29.74 0.71 -5.89
C HIS A 13 28.86 0.20 -7.04
N LYS A 14 27.88 -0.67 -6.75
CA LYS A 14 27.04 -1.29 -7.80
C LYS A 14 25.77 -0.50 -8.09
N PHE A 15 25.25 0.26 -7.12
CA PHE A 15 24.08 1.12 -7.30
C PHE A 15 24.37 2.46 -8.00
N GLY A 16 25.64 2.92 -7.98
CA GLY A 16 26.05 4.17 -8.62
C GLY A 16 25.96 4.20 -10.17
N PHE A 17 25.88 3.05 -10.83
CA PHE A 17 25.85 2.99 -12.31
C PHE A 17 24.42 3.06 -12.89
N ILE A 18 23.38 2.76 -12.11
CA ILE A 18 21.99 2.72 -12.60
C ILE A 18 21.29 4.09 -12.54
N VAL A 19 21.79 5.02 -11.72
CA VAL A 19 21.26 6.40 -11.58
C VAL A 19 21.98 7.39 -12.53
N MET A 20 22.54 6.89 -13.64
CA MET A 20 23.26 7.70 -14.64
C MET A 20 22.77 7.39 -16.05
N ASN A 21 21.46 7.35 -16.29
CA ASN A 21 20.91 7.23 -17.65
C ASN A 21 19.55 7.93 -17.84
N SER A 22 19.27 8.99 -17.09
CA SER A 22 18.06 9.80 -17.32
C SER A 22 18.22 11.30 -16.99
N GLN A 23 19.46 11.79 -16.86
CA GLN A 23 19.76 13.17 -16.42
C GLN A 23 20.43 14.02 -17.53
N SER A 24 20.25 13.67 -18.81
CA SER A 24 20.80 14.41 -19.96
C SER A 24 20.14 15.77 -20.25
N ILE A 25 19.39 16.38 -19.32
CA ILE A 25 18.66 17.64 -19.60
C ILE A 25 19.11 18.83 -18.74
N PHE A 26 19.90 18.65 -17.69
CA PHE A 26 20.35 19.78 -16.85
C PHE A 26 21.86 19.93 -16.84
N LEU A 27 22.47 19.94 -18.03
CA LEU A 27 23.74 20.62 -18.24
C LEU A 27 23.44 22.07 -18.62
N LEU A 28 24.24 23.00 -18.08
CA LEU A 28 24.15 24.46 -18.16
C LEU A 28 23.28 25.13 -17.08
N ASN A 29 23.79 25.22 -15.85
CA ASN A 29 24.00 26.55 -15.28
C ASN A 29 25.03 26.58 -14.13
N THR A 30 26.14 27.23 -14.46
CA THR A 30 26.96 28.15 -13.65
C THR A 30 27.41 27.77 -12.24
N ALA A 31 28.75 27.68 -12.13
CA ALA A 31 29.55 27.70 -10.92
C ALA A 31 29.23 28.86 -9.97
N ALA A 32 29.19 28.58 -8.67
CA ALA A 32 29.93 29.30 -7.62
C ALA A 32 29.50 28.83 -6.21
N ALA A 33 30.46 28.93 -5.29
CA ALA A 33 30.31 29.06 -3.85
C ALA A 33 30.03 27.79 -3.01
N VAL A 34 31.14 27.30 -2.45
CA VAL A 34 31.28 26.71 -1.12
C VAL A 34 30.31 27.31 -0.11
N VAL A 35 29.45 26.49 0.50
CA VAL A 35 28.93 26.73 1.86
C VAL A 35 28.93 25.42 2.65
N LEU A 36 29.88 25.37 3.59
CA LEU A 36 29.94 24.51 4.75
C LEU A 36 28.75 24.83 5.68
N THR A 37 27.82 23.91 5.95
CA THR A 37 27.08 23.88 7.23
C THR A 37 26.30 22.58 7.45
N THR A 38 26.71 21.90 8.52
CA THR A 38 25.91 21.20 9.54
C THR A 38 24.97 20.06 9.11
N ALA A 39 25.40 18.86 9.47
CA ALA A 39 24.52 17.75 9.80
C ALA A 39 23.52 18.17 10.90
N MET A 40 22.23 18.27 10.56
CA MET A 40 21.16 18.02 11.51
C MET A 40 20.68 16.59 11.31
N SER A 41 21.08 15.74 12.25
CA SER A 41 20.40 14.49 12.53
C SER A 41 19.00 14.82 13.01
N ALA A 42 18.00 14.60 12.17
CA ALA A 42 16.64 14.36 12.62
C ALA A 42 16.13 13.15 11.85
N CYS A 43 15.93 12.06 12.58
CA CYS A 43 15.34 10.84 12.10
C CYS A 43 13.95 11.15 11.54
N ALA A 44 13.84 11.39 10.23
CA ALA A 44 12.58 11.22 9.54
C ALA A 44 12.45 9.72 9.29
N SER A 45 12.04 8.99 10.33
CA SER A 45 11.37 7.71 10.14
C SER A 45 10.26 7.98 9.14
N GLN A 46 10.45 7.53 7.89
CA GLN A 46 9.35 7.44 6.93
C GLN A 46 8.49 6.25 7.37
N GLU A 47 7.85 6.45 8.52
CA GLU A 47 6.69 5.72 8.97
C GLU A 47 5.63 5.99 7.90
N SER A 48 5.57 5.11 6.91
CA SER A 48 4.31 4.90 6.21
C SER A 48 3.40 4.23 7.23
N ALA A 49 2.96 5.00 8.23
CA ALA A 49 1.81 4.66 9.01
C ALA A 49 0.73 4.50 7.95
N GLN A 50 0.32 3.26 7.69
CA GLN A 50 -1.09 3.03 7.44
C GLN A 50 -1.80 3.71 8.62
N GLY A 51 -2.17 4.98 8.42
CA GLY A 51 -2.96 5.75 9.36
C GLY A 51 -4.15 4.88 9.77
N PRO A 52 -4.65 5.05 11.02
CA PRO A 52 -5.68 4.18 11.57
C PRO A 52 -6.69 3.93 10.49
N ASN A 53 -6.81 2.66 10.07
CA ASN A 53 -7.74 2.23 9.04
C ASN A 53 -9.05 2.93 9.40
N ARG A 54 -9.43 3.97 8.65
CA ARG A 54 -10.68 4.67 8.90
C ARG A 54 -11.69 3.60 8.59
N VAL A 55 -12.11 2.87 9.62
CA VAL A 55 -13.12 1.82 9.52
C VAL A 55 -14.35 2.61 9.12
N GLY A 56 -14.52 2.79 7.81
CA GLY A 56 -15.69 3.38 7.23
C GLY A 56 -16.89 2.61 7.78
N LEU A 57 -18.02 3.30 7.90
CA LEU A 57 -19.28 2.69 8.29
C LEU A 57 -19.38 1.30 7.66
N ALA A 58 -19.46 0.27 8.50
CA ALA A 58 -19.32 -1.10 8.06
C ALA A 58 -20.32 -1.40 6.93
N ASN A 59 -19.82 -1.95 5.82
CA ASN A 59 -20.66 -2.30 4.68
C ASN A 59 -21.77 -3.29 5.14
N PRO A 60 -23.06 -2.95 4.97
CA PRO A 60 -24.16 -3.80 5.43
C PRO A 60 -24.14 -5.18 4.77
N ALA A 61 -23.76 -5.26 3.49
CA ALA A 61 -23.63 -6.53 2.78
C ALA A 61 -22.52 -7.40 3.39
N SER A 62 -21.36 -6.80 3.70
CA SER A 62 -20.26 -7.51 4.35
C SER A 62 -20.63 -8.01 5.75
N LYS A 63 -21.33 -7.17 6.54
CA LYS A 63 -21.85 -7.57 7.85
C LYS A 63 -22.83 -8.73 7.73
N TYR A 64 -23.70 -8.68 6.74
CA TYR A 64 -24.70 -9.72 6.51
C TYR A 64 -24.05 -11.07 6.17
N CYS A 65 -23.08 -11.07 5.24
CA CYS A 65 -22.29 -12.27 4.91
C CYS A 65 -21.68 -12.92 6.17
N ILE A 66 -21.03 -12.12 7.02
CA ILE A 66 -20.40 -12.61 8.25
C ILE A 66 -21.45 -13.11 9.25
N SER A 67 -22.61 -12.46 9.34
CA SER A 67 -23.70 -12.87 10.24
C SER A 67 -24.29 -14.24 9.88
N LEU A 68 -24.23 -14.64 8.61
CA LEU A 68 -24.61 -15.97 8.14
C LEU A 68 -23.51 -17.04 8.36
N GLY A 69 -22.41 -16.69 9.01
CA GLY A 69 -21.23 -17.55 9.16
C GLY A 69 -20.40 -17.68 7.87
N GLY A 70 -20.63 -16.81 6.89
CA GLY A 70 -19.91 -16.79 5.63
C GLY A 70 -18.54 -16.10 5.73
N LYS A 71 -17.68 -16.38 4.76
CA LYS A 71 -16.36 -15.73 4.60
C LYS A 71 -16.41 -14.75 3.43
N ARG A 72 -15.95 -13.52 3.66
CA ARG A 72 -15.86 -12.49 2.61
C ARG A 72 -14.50 -12.55 1.92
N GLU A 73 -14.51 -12.57 0.60
CA GLU A 73 -13.32 -12.48 -0.25
C GLU A 73 -13.41 -11.22 -1.13
N THR A 74 -12.39 -10.37 -1.10
CA THR A 74 -12.30 -9.23 -2.02
C THR A 74 -11.72 -9.69 -3.36
N ARG A 75 -12.47 -9.52 -4.44
CA ARG A 75 -12.03 -9.77 -5.82
C ARG A 75 -11.75 -8.44 -6.54
N LYS A 76 -10.67 -8.42 -7.32
CA LYS A 76 -10.37 -7.32 -8.25
C LYS A 76 -10.56 -7.79 -9.68
N ASP A 77 -11.19 -6.96 -10.50
CA ASP A 77 -11.27 -7.21 -11.95
C ASP A 77 -10.03 -6.65 -12.68
N ALA A 78 -9.96 -6.87 -13.99
CA ALA A 78 -8.86 -6.39 -14.84
C ALA A 78 -8.77 -4.85 -14.91
N ALA A 79 -9.86 -4.14 -14.61
CA ALA A 79 -9.92 -2.68 -14.54
C ALA A 79 -9.54 -2.14 -13.14
N GLY A 80 -9.30 -3.04 -12.17
CA GLY A 80 -8.95 -2.68 -10.79
C GLY A 80 -10.16 -2.41 -9.89
N ASN A 81 -11.39 -2.61 -10.37
CA ASN A 81 -12.58 -2.49 -9.53
C ASN A 81 -12.60 -3.59 -8.47
N GLN A 82 -12.94 -3.23 -7.24
CA GLN A 82 -13.05 -4.18 -6.13
C GLN A 82 -14.51 -4.56 -5.91
N SER A 83 -14.79 -5.85 -5.95
CA SER A 83 -16.06 -6.44 -5.51
C SER A 83 -15.77 -7.40 -4.36
N SER A 84 -16.78 -7.74 -3.56
CA SER A 84 -16.62 -8.75 -2.51
C SER A 84 -17.61 -9.88 -2.71
N VAL A 85 -17.10 -11.10 -2.62
CA VAL A 85 -17.87 -12.33 -2.74
C VAL A 85 -18.02 -12.94 -1.34
N CYS A 86 -19.20 -13.45 -1.04
CA CYS A 86 -19.51 -14.20 0.16
C CYS A 86 -19.47 -15.70 -0.12
N HIS A 87 -18.71 -16.44 0.67
CA HIS A 87 -18.69 -17.90 0.72
C HIS A 87 -19.48 -18.37 1.92
N LEU A 88 -20.66 -18.93 1.68
CA LEU A 88 -21.57 -19.40 2.71
C LEU A 88 -21.22 -20.84 3.15
N PRO A 89 -21.61 -21.26 4.38
CA PRO A 89 -21.29 -22.58 4.90
C PRO A 89 -21.97 -23.75 4.18
N ASP A 90 -23.03 -23.47 3.41
CA ASP A 90 -23.71 -24.41 2.52
C ASP A 90 -22.94 -24.67 1.20
N GLY A 91 -21.82 -23.98 1.00
CA GLY A 91 -21.02 -24.03 -0.23
C GLY A 91 -21.44 -23.00 -1.29
N THR A 92 -22.45 -22.17 -1.01
CA THR A 92 -22.89 -21.12 -1.94
C THR A 92 -21.85 -19.99 -2.00
N THR A 93 -21.42 -19.65 -3.22
CA THR A 93 -20.57 -18.49 -3.48
C THR A 93 -21.36 -17.44 -4.26
N ILE A 94 -21.57 -16.26 -3.67
CA ILE A 94 -22.42 -15.21 -4.24
C ILE A 94 -21.85 -13.82 -3.94
N ASP A 95 -22.01 -12.86 -4.86
CA ASP A 95 -21.65 -11.45 -4.60
C ASP A 95 -22.38 -10.93 -3.34
N GLU A 96 -21.67 -10.21 -2.46
CA GLU A 96 -22.22 -9.81 -1.16
C GLU A 96 -23.44 -8.90 -1.30
N TRP A 97 -23.46 -8.03 -2.32
CA TRP A 97 -24.57 -7.12 -2.56
C TRP A 97 -25.77 -7.83 -3.20
N ALA A 98 -25.51 -8.82 -4.05
CA ALA A 98 -26.55 -9.70 -4.57
C ALA A 98 -27.23 -10.48 -3.44
N LEU A 99 -26.44 -11.05 -2.52
CA LEU A 99 -26.94 -11.71 -1.32
C LEU A 99 -27.79 -10.77 -0.45
N TYR A 100 -27.26 -9.58 -0.14
CA TYR A 100 -27.96 -8.59 0.68
C TYR A 100 -29.30 -8.19 0.06
N ARG A 101 -29.33 -7.85 -1.24
CA ARG A 101 -30.57 -7.46 -1.93
C ARG A 101 -31.57 -8.59 -2.07
N ARG A 102 -31.13 -9.84 -2.22
CA ARG A 102 -32.02 -11.01 -2.29
C ARG A 102 -32.86 -11.12 -1.01
N ASP A 103 -32.22 -10.90 0.14
CA ASP A 103 -32.79 -11.17 1.46
C ASP A 103 -33.43 -9.92 2.10
N HIS A 104 -33.20 -8.73 1.53
CA HIS A 104 -33.74 -7.45 2.01
C HIS A 104 -34.64 -6.76 0.96
N ARG A 105 -35.37 -7.53 0.14
CA ARG A 105 -36.40 -6.94 -0.73
C ARG A 105 -37.51 -6.35 0.14
N GLN A 106 -37.65 -5.03 0.14
CA GLN A 106 -38.83 -4.37 0.72
C GLN A 106 -40.05 -4.70 -0.16
N PRO A 107 -41.22 -5.00 0.46
CA PRO A 107 -42.46 -5.27 -0.26
C PRO A 107 -42.97 -4.05 -1.03
#